data_AF-A0A966CZ14-F1
#
_entry.id   AF-A0A966CZ14-F1
#
_cell.length_a   1.000
_cell.length_b   1.000
_cell.length_c   1.000
_cell.angle_alpha   90.00
_cell.angle_beta   90.00
_cell.angle_gamma   90.00
#
_symmetry.space_group_name_H-M   'P 1'
#
loop_
_entity.id
_entity.type
_entity.pdbx_description
1 polymer ?
#
loop_
_entity_poly.entity_id
_entity_poly.type
_entity_poly.pdbx_seq_one_letter_code
_entity_poly.pdbx_strand_id
1 'polypeptide(L)'
;IKSVEMIPFVEADPSVNIALNLGNQRNASANFLEMIDQGLIIWSDSYAGKEQKMQYPTLRNEDLFRKSVTASNLTNEQSTLYRTVRTSTGTERIAVQQSQVVEKSLEKRAEEVAGNIFHLRSKRLNIITGDTDATFSGDAMRAAIEEINRLEEEYLALFYGKRSNGSQRMTFDIVPDKDADKQIYIAFRLSESSGLLPANNLSGRPVVLELVPESAGSAYAMDANTGKDAVVYRKPVMVNARLMDGQDLVIQSRIPVYQLGTLLSFPINIATGRL
;
A
#
# COMPACT_ATOMS: atom_id res chain seq x y z
N ILE A 1 4.03 1.58 14.10
CA ILE A 1 3.94 0.40 13.21
C ILE A 1 2.85 -0.51 13.77
N LYS A 2 1.88 -0.98 12.98
CA LYS A 2 0.75 -1.79 13.49
C LYS A 2 1.07 -3.28 13.55
N SER A 3 1.69 -3.81 12.50
CA SER A 3 2.14 -5.19 12.42
C SER A 3 3.35 -5.26 11.49
N VAL A 4 4.29 -6.16 11.80
CA VAL A 4 5.41 -6.51 10.94
C VAL A 4 5.47 -8.03 10.90
N GLU A 5 5.70 -8.55 9.71
CA GLU A 5 5.90 -9.98 9.49
C GLU A 5 7.16 -10.16 8.66
N MET A 6 7.97 -11.17 9.00
CA MET A 6 9.15 -11.54 8.25
C MET A 6 8.90 -12.91 7.64
N ILE A 7 8.89 -12.98 6.32
CA ILE A 7 8.58 -14.20 5.57
C ILE A 7 9.84 -14.61 4.83
N PRO A 8 10.41 -15.81 5.09
CA PRO A 8 11.47 -16.34 4.25
C PRO A 8 10.93 -16.59 2.85
N PHE A 9 11.59 -16.02 1.85
CA PHE A 9 11.29 -16.27 0.45
C PHE A 9 12.40 -17.12 -0.16
N VAL A 10 12.01 -18.26 -0.74
CA VAL A 10 12.92 -19.18 -1.42
C VAL A 10 12.66 -19.07 -2.92
N GLU A 11 13.65 -18.58 -3.64
CA GLU A 11 13.64 -18.47 -5.09
C GLU A 11 14.82 -19.25 -5.65
N ALA A 12 14.61 -19.92 -6.80
CA ALA A 12 15.68 -20.58 -7.52
C ALA A 12 16.62 -19.54 -8.13
N ASP A 13 17.92 -19.69 -7.93
CA ASP A 13 18.93 -18.77 -8.46
C ASP A 13 19.20 -19.08 -9.95
N PRO A 14 18.80 -18.21 -10.89
CA PRO A 14 18.98 -18.46 -12.32
C PRO A 14 20.45 -18.38 -12.76
N SER A 15 21.35 -17.85 -11.92
CA SER A 15 22.78 -17.75 -12.22
C SER A 15 23.52 -19.09 -12.06
N VAL A 16 22.96 -20.03 -11.29
CA VAL A 16 23.55 -21.34 -11.01
C VAL A 16 22.70 -22.44 -11.64
N ASN A 17 22.88 -22.64 -12.95
CA ASN A 17 22.25 -23.75 -13.66
C ASN A 17 23.19 -24.97 -13.64
N ILE A 18 22.75 -26.07 -13.00
CA ILE A 18 23.48 -27.33 -12.99
C ILE A 18 22.80 -28.29 -13.96
N ALA A 19 23.47 -28.57 -15.08
CA ALA A 19 23.01 -29.57 -16.03
C ALA A 19 23.26 -30.98 -15.45
N LEU A 20 22.18 -31.65 -15.03
CA LEU A 20 22.23 -33.06 -14.65
C LEU A 20 22.18 -33.92 -15.92
N ASN A 21 23.29 -34.57 -16.27
CA ASN A 21 23.31 -35.55 -17.36
C ASN A 21 22.93 -36.92 -16.80
N LEU A 22 21.67 -37.32 -16.95
CA LEU A 22 21.14 -38.59 -16.44
C LEU A 22 21.60 -39.84 -17.24
N GLY A 23 22.52 -39.68 -18.19
CA GLY A 23 22.96 -40.77 -19.06
C GLY A 23 21.80 -41.40 -19.85
N ASN A 24 21.95 -42.67 -20.24
CA ASN A 24 20.93 -43.41 -21.02
C ASN A 24 19.72 -43.89 -20.19
N GLN A 25 19.53 -43.38 -18.96
CA GLN A 25 18.45 -43.82 -18.09
C GLN A 25 17.16 -43.06 -18.42
N ARG A 26 16.17 -43.76 -18.98
CA ARG A 26 14.87 -43.22 -19.41
C ARG A 26 13.87 -42.96 -18.27
N ASN A 27 14.22 -43.30 -17.04
CA ASN A 27 13.29 -43.24 -15.90
C ASN A 27 13.79 -42.19 -14.91
N ALA A 28 13.14 -41.04 -14.88
CA ALA A 28 13.31 -40.07 -13.80
C ALA A 28 12.79 -40.67 -12.48
N SER A 29 13.59 -40.62 -11.41
CA SER A 29 13.16 -41.08 -10.09
C SER A 29 12.11 -40.11 -9.50
N ALA A 30 11.26 -40.60 -8.58
CA ALA A 30 10.21 -39.78 -7.94
C ALA A 30 10.76 -38.48 -7.29
N ASN A 31 12.01 -38.50 -6.82
CA ASN A 31 12.70 -37.35 -6.25
C ASN A 31 12.92 -36.22 -7.27
N PHE A 32 13.01 -36.53 -8.58
CA PHE A 32 13.19 -35.53 -9.64
C PHE A 32 11.94 -34.67 -9.85
N LEU A 33 10.75 -35.26 -9.73
CA LEU A 33 9.49 -34.53 -9.85
C LEU A 33 9.25 -33.62 -8.64
N GLU A 34 9.59 -34.09 -7.44
CA GLU A 34 9.54 -33.26 -6.22
C GLU A 34 10.52 -32.08 -6.30
N MET A 35 11.70 -32.28 -6.89
CA MET A 35 12.67 -31.21 -7.14
C MET A 35 12.22 -30.20 -8.20
N ILE A 36 11.45 -30.62 -9.22
CA ILE A 36 10.83 -29.70 -10.19
C ILE A 36 9.70 -28.89 -9.54
N ASP A 37 8.84 -29.52 -8.73
CA ASP A 37 7.74 -28.85 -8.04
C ASP A 37 8.24 -27.80 -7.03
N GLN A 38 9.36 -28.09 -6.36
CA GLN A 38 10.07 -27.13 -5.50
C GLN A 38 10.88 -26.08 -6.27
N GLY A 39 10.88 -26.12 -7.61
CA GLY A 39 11.58 -25.17 -8.47
C GLY A 39 13.11 -25.30 -8.47
N LEU A 40 13.66 -26.37 -7.90
CA LEU A 40 15.11 -26.60 -7.79
C LEU A 40 15.73 -27.05 -9.11
N ILE A 41 14.94 -27.65 -10.00
CA ILE A 41 15.34 -28.09 -11.34
C ILE A 41 14.36 -27.50 -12.35
N ILE A 42 14.88 -26.81 -13.37
CA ILE A 42 14.08 -26.21 -14.44
C ILE A 42 14.36 -26.98 -15.73
N TRP A 43 13.32 -27.43 -16.43
CA TRP A 43 13.45 -28.03 -17.75
C TRP A 43 13.82 -26.93 -18.76
N SER A 44 14.78 -27.22 -19.65
CA SER A 44 15.44 -26.24 -20.53
C SER A 44 14.51 -25.46 -21.48
N ASP A 45 13.22 -25.80 -21.54
CA ASP A 45 12.24 -25.21 -22.47
C ASP A 45 11.11 -24.42 -21.78
N SER A 46 11.06 -24.35 -20.45
CA SER A 46 9.85 -23.86 -19.76
C SER A 46 9.78 -22.33 -19.54
N TYR A 47 10.86 -21.57 -19.69
CA TYR A 47 10.88 -20.14 -19.30
C TYR A 47 11.72 -19.20 -20.19
N ALA A 48 11.95 -19.55 -21.46
CA ALA A 48 12.56 -18.62 -22.41
C ALA A 48 11.60 -17.46 -22.74
N GLY A 49 11.82 -16.28 -22.15
CA GLY A 49 11.38 -15.01 -22.74
C GLY A 49 10.16 -14.30 -22.15
N LYS A 50 9.75 -14.54 -20.90
CA LYS A 50 8.69 -13.73 -20.25
C LYS A 50 9.28 -12.77 -19.21
N GLU A 51 9.64 -11.56 -19.65
CA GLU A 51 9.76 -10.40 -18.76
C GLU A 51 8.36 -9.99 -18.27
N GLN A 52 8.01 -10.37 -17.05
CA GLN A 52 6.86 -9.75 -16.37
C GLN A 52 7.31 -8.46 -15.69
N LYS A 53 7.00 -7.32 -16.30
CA LYS A 53 7.13 -6.02 -15.64
C LYS A 53 5.99 -5.86 -14.64
N MET A 54 6.32 -5.96 -13.36
CA MET A 54 5.44 -5.54 -12.27
C MET A 54 5.10 -4.06 -12.42
N GLN A 55 3.81 -3.75 -12.55
CA GLN A 55 3.31 -2.39 -12.41
C GLN A 55 2.69 -2.24 -11.03
N TYR A 56 3.13 -1.22 -10.30
CA TYR A 56 2.55 -0.86 -9.01
C TYR A 56 1.39 0.12 -9.21
N PRO A 57 0.23 -0.08 -8.56
CA PRO A 57 -0.83 0.90 -8.54
C PRO A 57 -0.37 2.15 -7.76
N THR A 58 -0.49 3.32 -8.37
CA THR A 58 -0.19 4.60 -7.74
C THR A 58 -1.28 4.96 -6.72
N LEU A 59 -0.91 5.04 -5.44
CA LEU A 59 -1.82 5.29 -4.30
C LEU A 59 -2.14 6.77 -4.04
N ARG A 60 -1.85 7.68 -4.99
CA ARG A 60 -2.09 9.11 -4.76
C ARG A 60 -3.48 9.52 -5.25
N ASN A 61 -4.49 9.20 -4.46
CA ASN A 61 -5.86 9.62 -4.71
C ASN A 61 -6.11 10.98 -4.04
N GLU A 62 -5.81 12.08 -4.75
CA GLU A 62 -6.05 13.45 -4.27
C GLU A 62 -7.55 13.83 -4.22
N ASP A 63 -8.43 12.98 -4.74
CA ASP A 63 -9.87 13.25 -4.80
C ASP A 63 -10.56 13.31 -3.43
N LEU A 64 -9.99 12.69 -2.38
CA LEU A 64 -10.60 12.64 -1.04
C LEU A 64 -10.73 14.03 -0.37
N PHE A 65 -9.88 14.98 -0.74
CA PHE A 65 -9.86 16.32 -0.18
C PHE A 65 -10.31 17.40 -1.16
N ARG A 66 -10.81 17.03 -2.34
CA ARG A 66 -11.42 18.03 -3.23
C ARG A 66 -12.58 18.67 -2.48
N LYS A 67 -12.48 19.99 -2.33
CA LYS A 67 -13.44 20.83 -1.65
C LYS A 67 -14.76 20.69 -2.41
N SER A 68 -15.65 19.82 -1.93
CA SER A 68 -17.04 19.74 -2.38
C SER A 68 -17.70 21.02 -1.91
N VAL A 69 -17.58 22.09 -2.69
CA VAL A 69 -18.26 23.35 -2.43
C VAL A 69 -19.59 23.27 -3.18
N THR A 70 -20.56 22.61 -2.57
CA THR A 70 -21.93 22.52 -3.08
C THR A 70 -22.72 23.83 -2.92
N ALA A 71 -22.23 24.77 -2.09
CA ALA A 71 -22.87 26.08 -1.91
C ALA A 71 -22.26 27.15 -2.83
N SER A 72 -23.12 27.85 -3.60
CA SER A 72 -22.68 29.00 -4.40
C SER A 72 -22.02 30.05 -3.50
N ASN A 73 -20.77 30.42 -3.85
CA ASN A 73 -19.99 31.42 -3.12
C ASN A 73 -20.45 32.86 -3.42
N LEU A 74 -21.36 33.05 -4.38
CA LEU A 74 -21.75 34.35 -4.90
C LEU A 74 -23.17 34.72 -4.44
N THR A 75 -23.38 35.97 -4.08
CA THR A 75 -24.67 36.58 -3.77
C THR A 75 -24.82 37.88 -4.53
N ASN A 76 -26.05 38.22 -4.90
CA ASN A 76 -26.34 39.53 -5.46
C ASN A 76 -26.48 40.53 -4.30
N GLU A 77 -25.73 41.62 -4.35
CA GLU A 77 -25.84 42.75 -3.45
C GLU A 77 -26.33 43.96 -4.27
N GLN A 78 -27.37 44.63 -3.79
CA GLN A 78 -27.88 45.84 -4.44
C GLN A 78 -27.16 47.05 -3.87
N SER A 79 -26.39 47.74 -4.71
CA SER A 79 -25.71 48.98 -4.35
C SER A 79 -26.40 50.15 -5.05
N THR A 80 -26.69 51.20 -4.28
CA THR A 80 -27.22 52.46 -4.82
C THR A 80 -26.07 53.31 -5.32
N LEU A 81 -25.94 53.43 -6.63
CA LEU A 81 -24.99 54.33 -7.28
C LEU A 81 -25.70 55.61 -7.71
N TYR A 82 -25.05 56.76 -7.56
CA TYR A 82 -25.63 58.04 -7.97
C TYR A 82 -25.15 58.42 -9.36
N ARG A 83 -26.07 58.56 -10.31
CA ARG A 83 -25.78 59.05 -11.66
C ARG A 83 -26.22 60.51 -11.77
N THR A 84 -25.28 61.40 -12.09
CA THR A 84 -25.62 62.79 -12.43
C THR A 84 -26.14 62.84 -13.86
N VAL A 85 -27.40 63.21 -14.03
CA VAL A 85 -28.01 63.48 -15.33
C VAL A 85 -28.21 64.98 -15.51
N ARG A 86 -28.02 65.45 -16.74
CA ARG A 86 -28.23 66.86 -17.11
C ARG A 86 -29.63 67.00 -17.68
N THR A 87 -30.47 67.78 -17.01
CA THR A 87 -31.82 68.15 -17.45
C THR A 87 -31.80 69.62 -17.89
N SER A 88 -32.80 70.08 -18.65
CA SER A 88 -32.91 71.44 -19.18
C SER A 88 -32.86 72.55 -18.12
N THR A 89 -33.07 72.23 -16.84
CA THR A 89 -33.11 73.17 -15.71
C THR A 89 -31.94 73.03 -14.71
N GLY A 90 -31.03 72.06 -14.89
CA GLY A 90 -29.91 71.85 -13.97
C GLY A 90 -29.32 70.43 -13.97
N THR A 91 -28.35 70.18 -13.08
CA THR A 91 -27.80 68.83 -12.84
C THR A 91 -28.49 68.19 -11.64
N GLU A 92 -29.03 67.00 -11.84
CA GLU A 92 -29.73 66.25 -10.80
C GLU A 92 -29.04 64.90 -10.56
N ARG A 93 -28.89 64.51 -9.30
CA ARG A 93 -28.32 63.22 -8.90
C ARG A 93 -29.44 62.21 -8.71
N ILE A 94 -29.56 61.25 -9.63
CA ILE A 94 -30.55 60.17 -9.52
C ILE A 94 -29.86 58.95 -8.92
N ALA A 95 -30.47 58.38 -7.88
CA ALA A 95 -30.04 57.09 -7.33
C ALA A 95 -30.47 55.97 -8.29
N VAL A 96 -29.49 55.24 -8.81
CA VAL A 96 -29.68 54.06 -9.66
C VAL A 96 -29.28 52.83 -8.84
N GLN A 97 -30.23 51.93 -8.64
CA GLN A 97 -29.97 50.63 -8.02
C GLN A 97 -29.24 49.74 -9.02
N GLN A 98 -28.03 49.29 -8.69
CA GLN A 98 -27.29 48.33 -9.49
C GLN A 98 -27.04 47.06 -8.67
N SER A 99 -27.39 45.91 -9.22
CA SER A 99 -27.05 44.62 -8.63
C SER A 99 -25.63 44.23 -9.03
N GLN A 100 -24.79 43.97 -8.04
CA GLN A 100 -23.45 43.43 -8.23
C GLN A 100 -23.37 42.03 -7.63
N VAL A 101 -22.65 41.14 -8.31
CA VAL A 101 -22.35 39.80 -7.79
C VAL A 101 -21.14 39.94 -6.85
N VAL A 102 -21.36 39.68 -5.57
CA VAL A 102 -20.35 39.76 -4.51
C VAL A 102 -20.16 38.39 -3.87
N GLU A 103 -18.96 38.09 -3.39
CA GLU A 103 -18.74 36.87 -2.60
C GLU A 103 -19.46 36.95 -1.25
N LYS A 104 -20.14 35.88 -0.85
CA LYS A 104 -20.77 35.78 0.47
C LYS A 104 -19.71 35.85 1.57
N SER A 105 -19.99 36.52 2.69
CA SER A 105 -19.12 36.46 3.88
C SER A 105 -19.08 35.04 4.47
N LEU A 106 -18.06 34.73 5.27
CA LEU A 106 -17.90 33.41 5.91
C LEU A 106 -19.09 33.10 6.81
N GLU A 107 -19.55 34.09 7.57
CA GLU A 107 -20.66 33.99 8.52
C GLU A 107 -21.96 33.67 7.81
N LYS A 108 -22.25 34.36 6.69
CA LYS A 108 -23.45 34.11 5.88
C LYS A 108 -23.43 32.73 5.24
N ARG A 109 -22.25 32.26 4.81
CA ARG A 109 -22.10 30.87 4.31
C ARG A 109 -22.34 29.86 5.43
N ALA A 110 -21.80 30.09 6.62
CA ALA A 110 -22.01 29.21 7.77
C ALA A 110 -23.48 29.16 8.20
N GLU A 111 -24.17 30.30 8.20
CA GLU A 111 -25.60 30.40 8.49
C GLU A 111 -26.44 29.58 7.48
N GLU A 112 -26.19 29.72 6.18
CA GLU A 112 -26.90 28.99 5.13
C GLU A 112 -26.68 27.47 5.25
N VAL A 113 -25.44 27.04 5.50
CA VAL A 113 -25.12 25.61 5.69
C VAL A 113 -25.77 25.07 6.96
N ALA A 114 -25.77 25.83 8.06
CA ALA A 114 -26.48 25.44 9.29
C ALA A 114 -27.99 25.30 9.04
N GLY A 115 -28.59 26.23 8.29
CA GLY A 115 -29.98 26.14 7.85
C GLY A 115 -30.27 24.87 7.06
N ASN A 116 -29.39 24.49 6.13
CA ASN A 116 -29.51 23.24 5.38
C ASN A 116 -29.43 22.00 6.26
N ILE A 117 -28.55 21.97 7.28
CA ILE A 117 -28.48 20.88 8.26
C ILE A 117 -29.80 20.75 9.02
N PHE A 118 -30.36 21.86 9.52
CA PHE A 118 -31.65 21.81 10.20
C PHE A 118 -32.78 21.35 9.28
N HIS A 119 -32.78 21.80 8.03
CA HIS A 119 -33.74 21.36 7.03
C HIS A 119 -33.65 19.86 6.74
N LEU A 120 -32.44 19.30 6.63
CA LEU A 120 -32.23 17.85 6.49
C LEU A 120 -32.74 17.07 7.71
N ARG A 121 -32.50 17.56 8.92
CA ARG A 121 -33.00 16.95 10.17
C ARG A 121 -34.52 16.96 10.22
N SER A 122 -35.16 18.07 9.86
CA SER A 122 -36.62 18.16 9.76
C SER A 122 -37.17 17.19 8.72
N LYS A 123 -36.54 17.09 7.53
CA LYS A 123 -36.93 16.10 6.51
C LYS A 123 -36.81 14.66 7.00
N ARG A 124 -35.73 14.33 7.72
CA ARG A 124 -35.55 13.00 8.33
C ARG A 124 -36.66 12.71 9.34
N LEU A 125 -37.01 13.68 10.19
CA LEU A 125 -38.11 13.53 11.15
C LEU A 125 -39.44 13.29 10.43
N ASN A 126 -39.78 14.10 9.43
CA ASN A 126 -41.04 13.95 8.68
C ASN A 126 -41.15 12.56 8.03
N ILE A 127 -40.06 12.05 7.45
CA ILE A 127 -40.01 10.69 6.88
C ILE A 127 -40.25 9.65 7.98
N ILE A 128 -39.59 9.77 9.13
CA ILE A 128 -39.75 8.82 10.25
C ILE A 128 -41.17 8.85 10.84
N THR A 129 -41.76 10.02 10.98
CA THR A 129 -43.12 10.19 11.52
C THR A 129 -44.21 9.85 10.52
N GLY A 130 -43.85 9.56 9.26
CA GLY A 130 -44.81 9.30 8.18
C GLY A 130 -45.59 10.54 7.75
N ASP A 131 -45.12 11.75 8.13
CA ASP A 131 -45.72 13.02 7.74
C ASP A 131 -45.15 13.48 6.39
N THR A 132 -45.31 12.61 5.40
CA THR A 132 -44.83 12.83 4.03
C THR A 132 -45.93 12.52 3.04
N ASP A 133 -46.10 13.41 2.05
CA ASP A 133 -47.05 13.21 0.94
C ASP A 133 -46.77 11.97 0.08
N ALA A 134 -45.57 11.37 0.21
CA ALA A 134 -45.16 10.20 -0.54
C ALA A 134 -45.27 8.93 0.32
N THR A 135 -45.84 7.86 -0.27
CA THR A 135 -45.82 6.53 0.34
C THR A 135 -44.50 5.84 -0.04
N PHE A 136 -43.57 5.73 0.90
CA PHE A 136 -42.29 5.08 0.64
C PHE A 136 -42.40 3.56 0.86
N SER A 137 -41.84 2.78 -0.06
CA SER A 137 -41.47 1.38 0.22
C SER A 137 -40.38 1.35 1.32
N GLY A 138 -40.33 0.28 2.12
CA GLY A 138 -39.35 0.14 3.21
C GLY A 138 -37.90 0.32 2.74
N ASP A 139 -37.54 -0.18 1.56
CA ASP A 139 -36.21 0.00 0.98
C ASP A 139 -35.96 1.44 0.49
N ALA A 140 -36.98 2.10 -0.07
CA ALA A 140 -36.88 3.48 -0.52
C ALA A 140 -36.71 4.44 0.67
N MET A 141 -37.41 4.18 1.78
CA MET A 141 -37.27 4.93 3.02
C MET A 141 -35.85 4.80 3.59
N ARG A 142 -35.31 3.58 3.64
CA ARG A 142 -33.94 3.32 4.10
C ARG A 142 -32.91 4.06 3.25
N ALA A 143 -33.00 3.96 1.93
CA ALA A 143 -32.08 4.64 1.02
C ALA A 143 -32.18 6.18 1.14
N ALA A 144 -33.38 6.73 1.30
CA ALA A 144 -33.57 8.16 1.50
C ALA A 144 -32.96 8.65 2.82
N ILE A 145 -33.15 7.91 3.92
CA ILE A 145 -32.55 8.25 5.22
C ILE A 145 -31.02 8.15 5.16
N GLU A 146 -30.48 7.12 4.50
CA GLU A 146 -29.04 6.94 4.31
C GLU A 146 -28.43 8.11 3.54
N GLU A 147 -29.08 8.55 2.46
CA GLU A 147 -28.64 9.70 1.67
C GLU A 147 -28.75 11.02 2.44
N ILE A 148 -29.82 11.23 3.22
CA ILE A 148 -29.94 12.40 4.11
C ILE A 148 -28.82 12.43 5.13
N ASN A 149 -28.50 11.30 5.75
CA ASN A 149 -27.41 11.20 6.72
C ASN A 149 -26.05 11.48 6.05
N ARG A 150 -25.82 10.93 4.85
CA ARG A 150 -24.60 11.18 4.05
C ARG A 150 -24.43 12.68 3.76
N LEU A 151 -25.51 13.36 3.34
CA LEU A 151 -25.50 14.82 3.08
C LEU A 151 -25.32 15.64 4.36
N GLU A 152 -25.96 15.24 5.46
CA GLU A 152 -25.79 15.91 6.76
C GLU A 152 -24.32 15.83 7.22
N GLU A 153 -23.70 14.65 7.15
CA GLU A 153 -22.29 14.44 7.48
C GLU A 153 -21.36 15.29 6.60
N GLU A 154 -21.67 15.44 5.31
CA GLU A 154 -20.89 16.28 4.40
C GLU A 154 -20.96 17.77 4.78
N TYR A 155 -22.13 18.29 5.12
CA TYR A 155 -22.29 19.67 5.59
C TYR A 155 -21.68 19.90 6.96
N LEU A 156 -21.85 18.95 7.87
CA LEU A 156 -21.24 18.98 9.19
C LEU A 156 -19.70 18.99 9.12
N ALA A 157 -19.13 18.23 8.18
CA ALA A 157 -17.69 18.22 7.92
C ALA A 157 -17.13 19.57 7.44
N LEU A 158 -17.98 20.52 6.98
CA LEU A 158 -17.54 21.89 6.70
C LEU A 158 -17.23 22.68 7.98
N PHE A 159 -17.80 22.29 9.13
CA PHE A 159 -17.60 22.96 10.41
C PHE A 159 -16.42 22.39 11.21
N TYR A 160 -16.33 21.07 11.35
CA TYR A 160 -15.24 20.42 12.11
C TYR A 160 -14.10 19.87 11.23
N GLY A 161 -14.22 19.96 9.91
CA GLY A 161 -13.23 19.45 8.95
C GLY A 161 -13.38 17.96 8.66
N LYS A 162 -12.68 17.46 7.64
CA LYS A 162 -12.58 16.03 7.32
C LYS A 162 -11.25 15.47 7.81
N ARG A 163 -11.29 14.33 8.50
CA ARG A 163 -10.09 13.56 8.85
C ARG A 163 -10.09 12.26 8.04
N SER A 164 -9.08 12.08 7.20
CA SER A 164 -8.85 10.81 6.50
C SER A 164 -7.71 10.07 7.17
N ASN A 165 -7.94 8.79 7.47
CA ASN A 165 -6.94 7.91 8.07
C ASN A 165 -6.58 6.85 7.03
N GLY A 166 -5.33 6.86 6.55
CA GLY A 166 -4.81 5.83 5.65
C GLY A 166 -4.03 4.75 6.40
N SER A 167 -4.00 3.54 5.84
CA SER A 167 -3.04 2.51 6.23
C SER A 167 -2.23 2.14 4.99
N GLN A 168 -0.90 2.28 5.07
CA GLN A 168 0.02 1.87 4.01
C GLN A 168 0.59 0.49 4.34
N ARG A 169 0.61 -0.41 3.35
CA ARG A 169 1.30 -1.70 3.42
C ARG A 169 2.32 -1.75 2.28
N MET A 170 3.55 -2.12 2.59
CA MET A 170 4.62 -2.27 1.61
C MET A 170 5.47 -3.47 1.99
N THR A 171 5.93 -4.20 0.99
CA THR A 171 6.85 -5.32 1.13
C THR A 171 8.22 -4.87 0.65
N PHE A 172 9.26 -5.23 1.37
CA PHE A 172 10.64 -4.90 1.05
C PHE A 172 11.46 -6.18 1.03
N ASP A 173 12.16 -6.40 -0.07
CA ASP A 173 12.99 -7.57 -0.26
C ASP A 173 14.43 -7.25 0.12
N ILE A 174 15.05 -8.15 0.88
CA ILE A 174 16.43 -8.02 1.34
C ILE A 174 17.13 -9.32 0.98
N VAL A 175 18.21 -9.21 0.21
CA VAL A 175 19.05 -10.35 -0.15
C VAL A 175 20.33 -10.25 0.67
N PRO A 176 20.55 -11.16 1.65
CA PRO A 176 21.78 -11.18 2.42
C PRO A 176 22.96 -11.54 1.53
N ASP A 177 24.07 -10.85 1.72
CA ASP A 177 25.33 -11.07 1.03
C ASP A 177 26.29 -11.79 1.97
N LYS A 178 26.93 -12.85 1.49
CA LYS A 178 27.87 -13.65 2.27
C LYS A 178 29.12 -12.86 2.67
N ASP A 179 29.53 -11.88 1.86
CA ASP A 179 30.77 -11.14 2.04
C ASP A 179 30.62 -9.92 2.98
N ALA A 180 29.41 -9.66 3.48
CA ALA A 180 29.17 -8.58 4.44
C ALA A 180 29.60 -8.99 5.86
N ASP A 181 30.63 -8.30 6.41
CA ASP A 181 31.19 -8.55 7.75
C ASP A 181 30.14 -8.55 8.87
N LYS A 182 29.24 -7.56 8.81
CA LYS A 182 28.09 -7.43 9.71
C LYS A 182 26.87 -7.47 8.82
N GLN A 183 26.10 -8.55 8.92
CA GLN A 183 24.86 -8.81 8.17
C GLN A 183 23.74 -7.83 8.58
N ILE A 184 24.00 -6.54 8.38
CA ILE A 184 23.17 -5.42 8.80
C ILE A 184 22.67 -4.74 7.53
N TYR A 185 21.35 -4.73 7.36
CA TYR A 185 20.68 -4.20 6.18
C TYR A 185 19.69 -3.12 6.60
N ILE A 186 19.49 -2.13 5.74
CA ILE A 186 18.39 -1.18 5.92
C ILE A 186 17.16 -1.81 5.27
N ALA A 187 16.18 -2.21 6.07
CA ALA A 187 14.97 -2.85 5.54
C ALA A 187 14.09 -1.83 4.82
N PHE A 188 13.79 -0.74 5.51
CA PHE A 188 13.02 0.39 4.97
C PHE A 188 13.28 1.64 5.81
N ARG A 189 12.76 2.76 5.36
CA ARG A 189 12.79 4.03 6.10
C ARG A 189 11.39 4.51 6.42
N LEU A 190 11.28 5.24 7.52
CA LEU A 190 10.05 5.88 7.96
C LEU A 190 10.21 7.40 7.93
N SER A 191 9.36 8.07 7.17
CA SER A 191 9.22 9.52 7.16
C SER A 191 7.90 9.92 7.81
N GLU A 192 7.91 11.00 8.58
CA GLU A 192 6.69 11.56 9.18
C GLU A 192 5.74 12.11 8.11
N SER A 193 6.28 12.62 7.00
CA SER A 193 5.49 13.23 5.92
C SER A 193 5.06 12.23 4.84
N SER A 194 5.92 11.26 4.51
CA SER A 194 5.68 10.33 3.39
C SER A 194 5.42 8.89 3.81
N GLY A 195 5.48 8.57 5.10
CA GLY A 195 5.22 7.22 5.61
C GLY A 195 6.35 6.23 5.31
N LEU A 196 6.00 5.06 4.76
CA LEU A 196 6.96 4.00 4.44
C LEU A 196 7.73 4.33 3.17
N LEU A 197 9.06 4.27 3.25
CA LEU A 197 9.97 4.57 2.17
C LEU A 197 10.97 3.44 1.93
N PRO A 198 11.41 3.22 0.68
CA PRO A 198 12.43 2.25 0.34
C PRO A 198 13.80 2.61 0.93
N ALA A 199 14.64 1.58 1.10
CA ALA A 199 15.99 1.71 1.65
C ALA A 199 16.92 2.64 0.86
N ASN A 200 16.63 2.92 -0.42
CA ASN A 200 17.41 3.84 -1.26
C ASN A 200 17.10 5.33 -1.02
N ASN A 201 15.94 5.68 -0.44
CA ASN A 201 15.54 7.06 -0.23
C ASN A 201 16.05 7.54 1.13
N LEU A 202 16.99 8.48 1.18
CA LEU A 202 17.60 8.96 2.44
C LEU A 202 16.68 9.83 3.30
N SER A 203 15.47 10.14 2.82
CA SER A 203 14.52 10.97 3.54
C SER A 203 13.79 10.14 4.60
N GLY A 204 14.26 10.13 5.84
CA GLY A 204 13.57 9.48 6.95
C GLY A 204 14.47 8.60 7.82
N ARG A 205 13.93 8.12 8.93
CA ARG A 205 14.66 7.28 9.89
C ARG A 205 14.80 5.84 9.36
N PRO A 206 16.00 5.24 9.41
CA PRO A 206 16.20 3.87 8.95
C PRO A 206 15.68 2.86 9.97
N VAL A 207 14.92 1.89 9.50
CA VAL A 207 14.62 0.66 10.22
C VAL A 207 15.60 -0.40 9.74
N VAL A 208 16.39 -0.90 10.67
CA VAL A 208 17.56 -1.75 10.41
C VAL A 208 17.20 -3.20 10.69
N LEU A 209 17.56 -4.09 9.77
CA LEU A 209 17.51 -5.53 9.94
C LEU A 209 18.92 -6.04 10.24
N GLU A 210 19.11 -6.60 11.43
CA GLU A 210 20.31 -7.31 11.84
C GLU A 210 20.05 -8.82 11.71
N LEU A 211 20.89 -9.52 10.95
CA LEU A 211 20.86 -10.98 10.85
C LEU A 211 22.04 -11.56 11.64
N VAL A 212 21.75 -12.24 12.75
CA VAL A 212 22.80 -12.91 13.53
C VAL A 212 22.80 -14.39 13.17
N PRO A 213 23.81 -14.91 12.45
CA PRO A 213 23.87 -16.33 12.13
C PRO A 213 24.07 -17.15 13.41
N GLU A 214 23.21 -18.14 13.61
CA GLU A 214 23.40 -19.13 14.67
C GLU A 214 24.51 -20.08 14.22
N SER A 215 25.58 -20.20 15.00
CA SER A 215 26.72 -21.02 14.63
C SER A 215 26.27 -22.47 14.46
N ALA A 216 26.36 -22.97 13.22
CA ALA A 216 25.97 -24.33 12.91
C ALA A 216 26.96 -25.30 13.56
N GLY A 217 26.49 -26.10 14.51
CA GLY A 217 27.25 -27.20 15.08
C GLY A 217 27.77 -28.15 13.98
N SER A 218 29.08 -28.40 14.03
CA SER A 218 29.86 -29.38 13.25
C SER A 218 29.50 -29.53 11.77
N ALA A 219 30.31 -28.92 10.90
CA ALA A 219 30.34 -29.22 9.48
C ALA A 219 30.78 -30.67 9.26
N TYR A 220 29.90 -31.51 8.71
CA TYR A 220 30.37 -32.64 7.93
C TYR A 220 30.92 -32.05 6.64
N ALA A 221 32.25 -31.96 6.54
CA ALA A 221 32.95 -31.46 5.36
C ALA A 221 32.82 -32.47 4.22
N MET A 222 31.66 -32.45 3.56
CA MET A 222 31.52 -32.94 2.20
C MET A 222 31.68 -31.72 1.31
N ASP A 223 32.93 -31.40 0.96
CA ASP A 223 33.21 -30.38 -0.05
C ASP A 223 32.41 -30.73 -1.32
N ALA A 224 31.81 -29.72 -1.94
CA ALA A 224 31.03 -29.88 -3.15
C ALA A 224 31.94 -30.38 -4.29
N ASN A 225 32.02 -31.69 -4.45
CA ASN A 225 32.71 -32.29 -5.58
C ASN A 225 31.76 -32.25 -6.77
N THR A 226 32.05 -31.38 -7.73
CA THR A 226 31.41 -31.30 -9.05
C THR A 226 31.80 -32.49 -9.94
N GLY A 227 31.81 -33.70 -9.37
CA GLY A 227 31.97 -34.94 -10.11
C GLY A 227 30.76 -35.20 -11.01
N LYS A 228 30.93 -36.04 -12.04
CA LYS A 228 29.95 -36.28 -13.13
C LYS A 228 28.57 -36.81 -12.70
N ASP A 229 28.34 -37.09 -11.42
CA ASP A 229 27.11 -37.67 -10.89
C ASP A 229 26.80 -37.11 -9.49
N ALA A 230 26.75 -35.78 -9.31
CA ALA A 230 26.45 -35.18 -8.00
C ALA A 230 25.43 -34.04 -8.10
N VAL A 231 24.42 -34.09 -7.23
CA VAL A 231 23.45 -32.99 -7.04
C VAL A 231 24.02 -32.04 -5.99
N VAL A 232 24.18 -30.78 -6.36
CA VAL A 232 24.62 -29.72 -5.44
C VAL A 232 23.39 -29.04 -4.86
N TYR A 233 23.35 -28.90 -3.54
CA TYR A 233 22.31 -28.15 -2.83
C TYR A 233 22.94 -27.23 -1.80
N ARG A 234 22.22 -26.18 -1.41
CA ARG A 234 22.67 -25.24 -0.38
C ARG A 234 21.94 -25.52 0.92
N LYS A 235 22.68 -25.83 1.98
CA LYS A 235 22.11 -25.99 3.32
C LYS A 235 21.89 -24.60 3.94
N PRO A 236 20.68 -24.23 4.37
CA PRO A 236 20.45 -22.93 4.99
C PRO A 236 21.11 -22.83 6.36
N VAL A 237 21.54 -21.62 6.72
CA VAL A 237 21.94 -21.27 8.08
C VAL A 237 20.73 -20.68 8.80
N MET A 238 20.46 -21.17 10.01
CA MET A 238 19.44 -20.54 10.86
C MET A 238 19.99 -19.22 11.37
N VAL A 239 19.27 -18.13 11.11
CA VAL A 239 19.64 -16.80 11.58
C VAL A 239 18.58 -16.27 12.54
N ASN A 240 19.04 -15.51 13.53
CA ASN A 240 18.18 -14.70 14.36
C ASN A 240 18.05 -13.32 13.70
N ALA A 241 16.93 -13.08 13.05
CA ALA A 241 16.61 -11.84 12.34
C ALA A 241 15.96 -10.86 13.31
N ARG A 242 16.58 -9.69 13.51
CA ARG A 242 16.16 -8.64 14.45
C ARG A 242 15.89 -7.37 13.67
N LEU A 243 14.66 -6.90 13.69
CA LEU A 243 14.28 -5.62 13.08
C LEU A 243 14.23 -4.54 14.17
N MET A 244 15.01 -3.48 13.98
CA MET A 244 15.21 -2.39 14.94
C MET A 244 14.80 -1.04 14.33
N ASP A 245 14.01 -0.25 15.05
CA ASP A 245 13.78 1.17 14.76
C ASP A 245 14.58 2.00 15.77
N GLY A 246 15.78 2.44 15.38
CA GLY A 246 16.72 3.09 16.30
C GLY A 246 17.20 2.14 17.40
N GLN A 247 16.72 2.33 18.63
CA GLN A 247 17.04 1.48 19.78
C GLN A 247 15.95 0.44 20.09
N ASP A 248 14.76 0.60 19.50
CA ASP A 248 13.61 -0.24 19.81
C ASP A 248 13.60 -1.48 18.92
N LEU A 249 13.53 -2.66 19.55
CA LEU A 249 13.34 -3.92 18.84
C LEU A 249 11.86 -4.05 18.44
N VAL A 250 11.59 -4.06 17.13
CA VAL A 250 10.24 -4.14 16.57
C VAL A 250 9.78 -5.59 16.51
N ILE A 251 10.63 -6.46 15.95
CA ILE A 251 10.36 -7.89 15.84
C ILE A 251 11.67 -8.67 15.84
N GLN A 252 11.62 -9.88 16.41
CA GLN A 252 12.69 -10.85 16.35
C GLN A 252 12.11 -12.20 15.91
N SER A 253 12.72 -12.83 14.92
CA SER A 253 12.30 -14.15 14.43
C SER A 253 13.50 -15.00 14.03
N ARG A 254 13.33 -16.32 14.13
CA ARG A 254 14.32 -17.29 13.70
C ARG A 254 13.96 -17.77 12.29
N ILE A 255 14.84 -17.51 11.32
CA ILE A 255 14.56 -17.72 9.90
C ILE A 255 15.72 -18.49 9.25
N PRO A 256 15.46 -19.47 8.37
CA PRO A 256 16.50 -20.08 7.56
C PRO A 256 16.92 -19.15 6.41
N VAL A 257 18.21 -18.85 6.30
CA VAL A 257 18.79 -18.06 5.20
C VAL A 257 19.76 -18.92 4.40
N TYR A 258 19.47 -19.06 3.11
CA TYR A 258 20.26 -19.91 2.22
C TYR A 258 21.54 -19.23 1.76
N GLN A 259 21.56 -17.90 1.59
CA GLN A 259 22.70 -17.14 1.06
C GLN A 259 23.97 -17.28 1.93
N LEU A 260 23.79 -17.40 3.24
CA LEU A 260 24.87 -17.62 4.23
C LEU A 260 25.25 -19.10 4.39
N GLY A 261 24.55 -19.98 3.68
CA GLY A 261 24.75 -21.42 3.67
C GLY A 261 26.02 -21.89 2.96
N THR A 262 26.41 -23.12 3.26
CA THR A 262 27.44 -23.85 2.52
C THR A 262 26.82 -24.68 1.41
N LEU A 263 27.51 -24.78 0.29
CA LEU A 263 27.17 -25.72 -0.78
C LEU A 263 27.62 -27.13 -0.36
N LEU A 264 26.73 -28.09 -0.52
CA LEU A 264 26.98 -29.51 -0.28
C LEU A 264 26.65 -30.28 -1.56
N SER A 265 27.35 -31.37 -1.80
CA SER A 265 27.07 -32.27 -2.93
C SER A 265 26.63 -33.64 -2.43
N PHE A 266 25.59 -34.20 -3.03
CA PHE A 266 25.20 -35.60 -2.82
C PHE A 266 25.40 -36.39 -4.13
N PRO A 267 26.14 -37.52 -4.12
CA PRO A 267 26.34 -38.32 -5.32
C PRO A 267 25.04 -39.02 -5.74
N ILE A 268 24.67 -38.94 -7.01
CA ILE A 268 23.47 -39.58 -7.61
C ILE A 268 23.73 -41.03 -8.03
N ASN A 269 24.72 -41.72 -7.44
CA ASN A 269 24.80 -43.17 -7.55
C ASN A 269 23.65 -43.78 -6.75
N ILE A 270 22.49 -43.86 -7.40
CA ILE A 270 21.37 -44.67 -6.99
C ILE A 270 21.87 -46.10 -7.08
N ALA A 271 22.34 -46.65 -5.95
CA ALA A 271 22.46 -48.08 -5.79
C ALA A 271 21.08 -48.65 -6.12
N THR A 272 20.92 -49.18 -7.33
CA THR A 272 19.75 -49.98 -7.68
C THR A 272 19.83 -51.18 -6.77
N GLY A 273 19.13 -51.12 -5.63
CA GLY A 273 18.91 -52.27 -4.79
C GLY A 273 18.23 -53.31 -5.67
N ARG A 274 19.00 -54.27 -6.17
CA ARG A 274 18.44 -55.52 -6.69
C ARG A 274 17.83 -56.22 -5.49
N LEU A 275 16.50 -56.13 -5.38
CA LEU A 275 15.70 -57.16 -4.74
C LEU A 275 15.65 -58.37 -5.67
#